data_AF-A0A6M0BDC4-F1
#
_entry.id   AF-A0A6M0BDC4-F1
#
_cell.length_a   1.000
_cell.length_b   1.000
_cell.length_c   1.000
_cell.angle_alpha   90.00
_cell.angle_beta   90.00
_cell.angle_gamma   90.00
#
_symmetry.space_group_name_H-M   'P 1'
#
loop_
_entity.id
_entity.type
_entity.pdbx_description
1 polymer ?
#
loop_
_entity_poly.entity_id
_entity_poly.type
_entity_poly.pdbx_seq_one_letter_code
_entity_poly.pdbx_strand_id
1 'polypeptide(L)'
;MSEHNPTQSKINQILLLGEALVKQNSLDKAIISYQKAIKLNPGIAELHNKLGEVYLKKYQFDEAIACFREAIALAPNSAWYHQNLGEAIAHKEQPGGGYEATRYYRHALKLNPEEVQNYHNALDVQADEPDNIKVNNPIFIVGCGHSGTSLMLTILGNHPNLYSIPYESRLLLKNERTHKETMYQWDGECINAGKQRWVEKSPSHIFYIKKLSLYRPNSQFIIMLRDGRDVVCSLKHRKAFPTYVDKIEKWVYDNLAGLPYWNNPRVMVVKYENLVTDTDTTLEKLFKFLGETYREEVLKFNETPKHWYSSEISKPEEIQNIEDHKKLRNWQINQPLFDGRGRWKTEMTEEEKIIFKEKAQKYLVQFGYVEDDNW
;
A
#
# COMPACT_ATOMS: atom_id res chain seq x y z
N MET A 1 26.69 -20.68 35.82
CA MET A 1 26.86 -19.22 35.98
C MET A 1 27.26 -18.68 34.62
N SER A 2 26.33 -18.04 33.89
CA SER A 2 26.63 -17.45 32.58
C SER A 2 27.51 -16.22 32.78
N GLU A 3 28.72 -16.22 32.22
CA GLU A 3 29.64 -15.09 32.25
C GLU A 3 28.96 -13.84 31.67
N HIS A 4 28.85 -12.80 32.48
CA HIS A 4 28.29 -11.52 32.10
C HIS A 4 29.34 -10.79 31.24
N ASN A 5 29.24 -10.87 29.91
CA ASN A 5 30.17 -10.22 28.99
C ASN A 5 30.09 -8.68 29.15
N PRO A 6 31.12 -8.01 29.71
CA PRO A 6 31.06 -6.57 30.02
C PRO A 6 30.81 -5.70 28.77
N THR A 7 31.28 -6.17 27.60
CA THR A 7 31.06 -5.51 26.31
C THR A 7 29.60 -5.55 25.91
N GLN A 8 28.91 -6.68 26.12
CA GLN A 8 27.48 -6.82 25.82
C GLN A 8 26.63 -5.95 26.75
N SER A 9 26.95 -5.93 28.04
CA SER A 9 26.27 -5.07 29.01
C SER A 9 26.41 -3.59 28.65
N LYS A 10 27.61 -3.16 28.24
CA LYS A 10 27.87 -1.80 27.75
C LYS A 10 27.10 -1.46 26.47
N ILE A 11 27.01 -2.38 25.52
CA ILE A 11 26.23 -2.19 24.29
C ILE A 11 24.73 -2.02 24.61
N ASN A 12 24.18 -2.87 25.49
CA ASN A 12 22.78 -2.76 25.91
C ASN A 12 22.49 -1.40 26.59
N GLN A 13 23.41 -0.90 27.41
CA GLN A 13 23.29 0.44 28.00
C GLN A 13 23.29 1.53 26.93
N ILE A 14 24.16 1.42 25.91
CA ILE A 14 24.22 2.39 24.81
C ILE A 14 22.94 2.33 23.95
N LEU A 15 22.37 1.14 23.72
CA LEU A 15 21.09 0.96 23.04
C LEU A 15 19.97 1.73 23.77
N LEU A 16 19.80 1.47 25.08
CA LEU A 16 18.79 2.14 25.91
C LEU A 16 19.00 3.66 25.95
N LEU A 17 20.25 4.12 26.05
CA LEU A 17 20.56 5.55 25.98
C LEU A 17 20.21 6.15 24.62
N GLY A 18 20.55 5.47 23.53
CA GLY A 18 20.19 5.88 22.17
C GLY A 18 18.69 6.04 22.00
N GLU A 19 17.91 5.08 22.48
CA GLU A 19 16.44 5.12 22.42
C GLU A 19 15.86 6.26 23.26
N ALA A 20 16.39 6.48 24.47
CA ALA A 20 16.00 7.61 25.31
C ALA A 20 16.31 8.96 24.63
N LEU A 21 17.47 9.08 23.98
CA LEU A 21 17.86 10.28 23.23
C LEU A 21 16.96 10.52 22.02
N VAL A 22 16.56 9.47 21.29
CA VAL A 22 15.58 9.56 20.20
C VAL A 22 14.23 10.05 20.72
N LYS A 23 13.75 9.54 21.85
CA LYS A 23 12.50 9.99 22.49
C LYS A 23 12.56 11.47 22.91
N GLN A 24 13.74 11.95 23.30
CA GLN A 24 13.99 13.36 23.64
C GLN A 24 14.29 14.23 22.41
N ASN A 25 14.11 13.71 21.19
CA ASN A 25 14.46 14.37 19.92
C ASN A 25 15.93 14.84 19.83
N SER A 26 16.82 14.25 20.63
CA SER A 26 18.27 14.51 20.64
C SER A 26 19.00 13.64 19.61
N LEU A 27 18.61 13.77 18.34
CA LEU A 27 18.98 12.85 17.26
C LEU A 27 20.49 12.77 17.01
N ASP A 28 21.22 13.89 17.07
CA ASP A 28 22.69 13.89 16.88
C ASP A 28 23.42 13.13 17.99
N LYS A 29 22.95 13.25 19.24
CA LYS A 29 23.50 12.49 20.37
C LYS A 29 23.19 11.00 20.23
N ALA A 30 22.01 10.65 19.72
CA ALA A 30 21.64 9.26 19.45
C ALA A 30 22.55 8.64 18.38
N ILE A 31 22.81 9.36 17.28
CA ILE A 31 23.75 8.94 16.22
C ILE A 31 25.13 8.64 16.82
N ILE A 32 25.69 9.57 17.61
CA ILE A 32 27.01 9.38 18.24
C ILE A 32 27.01 8.14 19.15
N SER A 33 25.93 7.93 19.92
CA SER A 33 25.79 6.76 20.78
C SER A 33 25.77 5.45 19.98
N TYR A 34 24.93 5.34 18.94
CA TYR A 34 24.87 4.13 18.12
C TYR A 34 26.18 3.88 17.36
N GLN A 35 26.82 4.92 16.81
CA GLN A 35 28.14 4.78 16.19
C GLN A 35 29.21 4.26 17.16
N LYS A 36 29.17 4.68 18.44
CA LYS A 36 30.07 4.12 19.48
C LYS A 36 29.79 2.65 19.73
N ALA A 37 28.51 2.24 19.81
CA ALA A 37 28.17 0.83 19.97
C ALA A 37 28.61 -0.02 18.77
N ILE A 38 28.41 0.48 17.54
CA ILE A 38 28.85 -0.21 16.30
C ILE A 38 30.38 -0.36 16.28
N LYS A 39 31.14 0.64 16.75
CA LYS A 39 32.61 0.51 16.88
C LYS A 39 33.03 -0.55 17.90
N LEU A 40 32.24 -0.80 18.94
CA LEU A 40 32.50 -1.86 19.92
C LEU A 40 32.16 -3.24 19.37
N ASN A 41 31.06 -3.35 18.62
CA ASN A 41 30.69 -4.58 17.92
C ASN A 41 29.89 -4.27 16.64
N PRO A 42 30.51 -4.37 15.46
CA PRO A 42 29.83 -4.07 14.19
C PRO A 42 28.86 -5.17 13.75
N GLY A 43 28.89 -6.35 14.38
CA GLY A 43 28.07 -7.52 13.99
C GLY A 43 26.65 -7.53 14.54
N ILE A 44 26.22 -6.49 15.27
CA ILE A 44 24.87 -6.41 15.84
C ILE A 44 23.96 -5.67 14.87
N ALA A 45 23.14 -6.42 14.13
CA ALA A 45 22.22 -5.88 13.13
C ALA A 45 21.29 -4.79 13.69
N GLU A 46 20.82 -4.96 14.93
CA GLU A 46 19.91 -4.00 15.59
C GLU A 46 20.54 -2.61 15.70
N LEU A 47 21.85 -2.51 15.95
CA LEU A 47 22.52 -1.20 16.06
C LEU A 47 22.49 -0.43 14.75
N HIS A 48 22.72 -1.13 13.63
CA HIS A 48 22.64 -0.53 12.30
C HIS A 48 21.20 -0.13 11.99
N ASN A 49 20.21 -0.97 12.32
CA ASN A 49 18.81 -0.62 12.14
C ASN A 49 18.42 0.62 12.96
N LYS A 50 18.75 0.68 14.25
CA LYS A 50 18.45 1.83 15.12
C LYS A 50 19.14 3.11 14.61
N LEU A 51 20.39 3.02 14.18
CA LEU A 51 21.09 4.15 13.56
C LEU A 51 20.39 4.62 12.28
N GLY A 52 19.96 3.68 11.42
CA GLY A 52 19.19 3.97 10.22
C GLY A 52 17.86 4.67 10.52
N GLU A 53 17.14 4.25 11.55
CA GLU A 53 15.91 4.92 12.02
C GLU A 53 16.17 6.37 12.45
N VAL A 54 17.30 6.64 13.11
CA VAL A 54 17.66 8.04 13.47
C VAL A 54 17.97 8.88 12.23
N TYR A 55 18.72 8.34 11.26
CA TYR A 55 18.98 9.04 10.00
C TYR A 55 17.70 9.29 9.20
N LEU A 56 16.77 8.32 9.18
CA LEU A 56 15.47 8.45 8.56
C LEU A 56 14.67 9.61 9.17
N LYS A 57 14.63 9.70 10.51
CA LYS A 57 14.00 10.84 11.23
C LYS A 57 14.65 12.19 10.93
N LYS A 58 15.94 12.20 10.58
CA LYS A 58 16.67 13.40 10.14
C LYS A 58 16.55 13.68 8.63
N TYR A 59 15.76 12.89 7.88
CA TYR A 59 15.66 12.98 6.42
C TYR A 59 16.99 12.73 5.68
N GLN A 60 17.92 12.02 6.32
CA GLN A 60 19.21 11.60 5.76
C GLN A 60 19.05 10.22 5.13
N PHE A 61 18.38 10.16 3.98
CA PHE A 61 17.90 8.90 3.41
C PHE A 61 19.00 7.97 2.90
N ASP A 62 20.09 8.54 2.36
CA ASP A 62 21.21 7.74 1.86
C ASP A 62 21.92 6.99 2.98
N GLU A 63 22.17 7.67 4.10
CA GLU A 63 22.75 7.10 5.31
C GLU A 63 21.80 6.08 5.94
N ALA A 64 20.49 6.37 5.99
CA ALA A 64 19.49 5.42 6.47
C ALA A 64 19.48 4.13 5.64
N ILE A 65 19.44 4.24 4.31
CA ILE A 65 19.48 3.10 3.38
C ILE A 65 20.76 2.27 3.58
N ALA A 66 21.92 2.92 3.71
CA ALA A 66 23.17 2.22 3.96
C ALA A 66 23.13 1.42 5.27
N CYS A 67 22.65 2.03 6.36
CA CYS A 67 22.50 1.37 7.65
C CYS A 67 21.50 0.19 7.60
N PHE A 68 20.34 0.35 6.95
CA PHE A 68 19.38 -0.74 6.84
C PHE A 68 19.90 -1.89 5.96
N ARG A 69 20.67 -1.61 4.92
CA ARG A 69 21.33 -2.64 4.12
C ARG A 69 22.35 -3.43 4.94
N GLU A 70 23.12 -2.79 5.81
CA GLU A 70 24.01 -3.50 6.73
C GLU A 70 23.25 -4.34 7.77
N ALA A 71 22.14 -3.82 8.31
CA ALA A 71 21.27 -4.59 9.20
C ALA A 71 20.74 -5.87 8.51
N ILE A 72 20.30 -5.75 7.25
CA ILE A 72 19.84 -6.88 6.43
C ILE A 72 20.99 -7.83 6.08
N ALA A 73 22.19 -7.33 5.79
CA ALA A 73 23.34 -8.18 5.51
C ALA A 73 23.72 -9.06 6.73
N LEU A 74 23.59 -8.52 7.94
CA LEU A 74 23.85 -9.22 9.20
C LEU A 74 22.69 -10.15 9.61
N ALA A 75 21.45 -9.77 9.31
CA ALA A 75 20.25 -10.53 9.67
C ALA A 75 19.19 -10.43 8.55
N PRO A 76 19.32 -11.24 7.48
CA PRO A 76 18.53 -11.09 6.25
C PRO A 76 17.04 -11.41 6.41
N ASN A 77 16.67 -12.14 7.47
CA ASN A 77 15.33 -12.66 7.69
C ASN A 77 14.46 -11.79 8.62
N SER A 78 14.94 -10.61 9.07
CA SER A 78 14.09 -9.69 9.85
C SER A 78 13.17 -8.89 8.93
N ALA A 79 11.86 -9.12 9.04
CA ALA A 79 10.87 -8.35 8.29
C ALA A 79 10.90 -6.86 8.66
N TRP A 80 11.21 -6.53 9.91
CA TRP A 80 11.33 -5.15 10.39
C TRP A 80 12.38 -4.35 9.63
N TYR A 81 13.55 -4.95 9.35
CA TYR A 81 14.62 -4.25 8.63
C TYR A 81 14.26 -4.00 7.17
N HIS A 82 13.53 -4.92 6.55
CA HIS A 82 12.98 -4.71 5.20
C HIS A 82 11.87 -3.65 5.19
N GLN A 83 11.02 -3.57 6.22
CA GLN A 83 10.05 -2.46 6.36
C GLN A 83 10.76 -1.11 6.40
N ASN A 84 11.79 -0.98 7.25
CA ASN A 84 12.56 0.25 7.38
C ASN A 84 13.32 0.63 6.10
N LEU A 85 13.89 -0.33 5.39
CA LEU A 85 14.52 -0.08 4.10
C LEU A 85 13.50 0.39 3.05
N GLY A 86 12.32 -0.25 3.01
CA GLY A 86 11.22 0.17 2.15
C GLY A 86 10.80 1.62 2.40
N GLU A 87 10.69 2.02 3.67
CA GLU A 87 10.31 3.38 4.06
C GLU A 87 11.38 4.41 3.64
N ALA A 88 12.66 4.09 3.87
CA ALA A 88 13.76 4.97 3.45
C ALA A 88 13.84 5.16 1.94
N ILE A 89 13.63 4.09 1.16
CA ILE A 89 13.59 4.16 -0.31
C ILE A 89 12.39 4.96 -0.79
N ALA A 90 11.20 4.74 -0.23
CA ALA A 90 9.99 5.48 -0.58
C ALA A 90 10.21 7.00 -0.43
N HIS A 91 10.85 7.41 0.68
CA HIS A 91 11.17 8.81 0.93
C HIS A 91 12.27 9.37 0.02
N LYS A 92 13.31 8.59 -0.30
CA LYS A 92 14.40 9.02 -1.18
C LYS A 92 13.92 9.27 -2.62
N GLU A 93 13.12 8.36 -3.18
CA GLU A 93 12.82 8.36 -4.62
C GLU A 93 11.67 9.30 -5.01
N GLN A 94 11.55 10.47 -4.37
CA GLN A 94 10.48 11.42 -4.62
C GLN A 94 10.78 12.40 -5.77
N PRO A 95 9.84 12.65 -6.72
CA PRO A 95 8.56 11.96 -6.95
C PRO A 95 8.67 10.84 -7.99
N GLY A 96 8.44 9.58 -7.61
CA GLY A 96 8.29 8.47 -8.58
C GLY A 96 8.56 7.05 -8.08
N GLY A 97 9.40 6.86 -7.07
CA GLY A 97 9.96 5.55 -6.70
C GLY A 97 9.23 4.77 -5.61
N GLY A 98 7.91 4.67 -5.75
CA GLY A 98 7.14 3.75 -4.90
C GLY A 98 7.33 2.27 -5.25
N TYR A 99 7.82 1.96 -6.46
CA TYR A 99 7.86 0.58 -6.93
C TYR A 99 8.92 -0.24 -6.21
N GLU A 100 10.13 0.31 -6.01
CA GLU A 100 11.19 -0.38 -5.30
C GLU A 100 10.82 -0.58 -3.83
N ALA A 101 10.31 0.45 -3.15
CA ALA A 101 9.83 0.37 -1.77
C ALA A 101 8.81 -0.78 -1.57
N THR A 102 7.82 -0.91 -2.46
CA THR A 102 6.83 -2.00 -2.34
C THR A 102 7.42 -3.40 -2.49
N ARG A 103 8.60 -3.57 -3.12
CA ARG A 103 9.27 -4.88 -3.15
C ARG A 103 9.76 -5.27 -1.77
N TYR A 104 10.31 -4.33 -1.01
CA TYR A 104 10.75 -4.56 0.36
C TYR A 104 9.58 -4.82 1.31
N TYR A 105 8.45 -4.12 1.17
CA TYR A 105 7.25 -4.42 1.95
C TYR A 105 6.67 -5.82 1.67
N ARG A 106 6.62 -6.23 0.40
CA ARG A 106 6.23 -7.60 0.03
C ARG A 106 7.20 -8.61 0.60
N HIS A 107 8.50 -8.35 0.52
CA HIS A 107 9.52 -9.24 1.05
C HIS A 107 9.42 -9.37 2.58
N ALA A 108 9.18 -8.27 3.30
CA ALA A 108 8.94 -8.29 4.73
C ALA A 108 7.74 -9.18 5.10
N LEU A 109 6.62 -9.06 4.38
CA LEU A 109 5.45 -9.93 4.56
C LEU A 109 5.74 -11.39 4.18
N LYS A 110 6.60 -11.62 3.18
CA LYS A 110 7.06 -12.97 2.83
C LYS A 110 7.88 -13.62 3.94
N LEU A 111 8.72 -12.85 4.62
CA LEU A 111 9.52 -13.30 5.74
C LEU A 111 8.66 -13.57 6.97
N ASN A 112 7.89 -12.57 7.42
CA ASN A 112 7.09 -12.69 8.63
C ASN A 112 5.94 -11.65 8.69
N PRO A 113 4.69 -12.03 8.35
CA PRO A 113 3.53 -11.15 8.45
C PRO A 113 3.25 -10.64 9.87
N GLU A 114 3.53 -11.43 10.90
CA GLU A 114 3.30 -11.05 12.30
C GLU A 114 4.27 -9.96 12.75
N GLU A 115 5.56 -10.08 12.37
CA GLU A 115 6.56 -9.03 12.63
C GLU A 115 6.21 -7.72 11.90
N VAL A 116 5.66 -7.79 10.68
CA VAL A 116 5.14 -6.61 9.97
C VAL A 116 3.94 -6.00 10.71
N GLN A 117 3.05 -6.81 11.26
CA GLN A 117 1.94 -6.28 12.04
C GLN A 117 2.44 -5.60 13.32
N ASN A 118 3.43 -6.19 13.99
CA ASN A 118 4.07 -5.59 15.17
C ASN A 118 4.78 -4.28 14.83
N TYR A 119 5.44 -4.21 13.67
CA TYR A 119 6.01 -2.97 13.12
C TYR A 119 4.95 -1.87 13.04
N HIS A 120 3.81 -2.14 12.40
CA HIS A 120 2.71 -1.18 12.29
C HIS A 120 2.09 -0.82 13.65
N ASN A 121 1.93 -1.78 14.55
CA ASN A 121 1.39 -1.54 15.89
C ASN A 121 2.30 -0.63 16.73
N ALA A 122 3.62 -0.71 16.51
CA ALA A 122 4.61 0.13 17.17
C ALA A 122 4.74 1.53 16.56
N LEU A 123 4.08 1.82 15.43
CA LEU A 123 4.01 3.18 14.88
C LEU A 123 3.22 4.09 15.82
N ASP A 124 3.95 4.83 16.63
CA ASP A 124 3.46 5.94 17.44
C ASP A 124 3.81 7.24 16.71
N VAL A 125 3.04 7.55 15.66
CA VAL A 125 3.09 8.86 15.03
C VAL A 125 2.19 9.75 15.87
N GLN A 126 2.77 10.76 16.51
CA GLN A 126 2.00 11.80 17.18
C GLN A 126 1.01 12.35 16.15
N ALA A 127 -0.29 12.18 16.40
CA ALA A 127 -1.35 12.66 15.53
C ALA A 127 -1.26 14.19 15.47
N ASP A 128 -0.50 14.68 14.52
CA ASP A 128 -0.49 16.09 14.16
C ASP A 128 -1.61 16.26 13.13
N GLU A 129 -2.85 16.23 13.63
CA GLU A 129 -3.99 16.67 12.84
C GLU A 129 -3.65 18.07 12.34
N PRO A 130 -3.65 18.32 11.02
CA PRO A 130 -3.47 19.68 10.55
C PRO A 130 -4.55 20.55 11.21
N ASP A 131 -4.16 21.68 11.83
CA ASP A 131 -5.09 22.63 12.47
C ASP A 131 -6.21 23.17 11.53
N ASN A 132 -6.21 22.77 10.26
CA ASN A 132 -7.07 23.27 9.19
C ASN A 132 -7.61 22.14 8.28
N ILE A 133 -7.99 20.99 8.85
CA ILE A 133 -8.77 19.96 8.13
C ILE A 133 -10.09 20.59 7.66
N LYS A 134 -10.38 20.53 6.35
CA LYS A 134 -11.67 21.01 5.81
C LYS A 134 -12.58 19.89 5.34
N VAL A 135 -12.03 18.71 5.08
CA VAL A 135 -12.78 17.49 4.76
C VAL A 135 -12.44 16.42 5.79
N ASN A 136 -13.42 16.08 6.62
CA ASN A 136 -13.18 15.29 7.82
C ASN A 136 -12.95 13.80 7.55
N ASN A 137 -13.58 13.22 6.54
CA ASN A 137 -13.65 11.78 6.39
C ASN A 137 -13.21 11.30 5.01
N PRO A 138 -12.06 11.62 4.41
CA PRO A 138 -11.77 11.20 3.02
C PRO A 138 -11.84 9.68 2.76
N ILE A 139 -11.99 9.28 1.49
CA ILE A 139 -12.00 7.86 1.05
C ILE A 139 -10.66 7.51 0.39
N PHE A 140 -10.06 6.39 0.80
CA PHE A 140 -8.92 5.79 0.11
C PHE A 140 -9.32 4.44 -0.48
N ILE A 141 -9.17 4.30 -1.80
CA ILE A 141 -9.31 3.02 -2.49
C ILE A 141 -7.91 2.40 -2.62
N VAL A 142 -7.72 1.27 -1.96
CA VAL A 142 -6.44 0.54 -1.88
C VAL A 142 -6.63 -0.92 -2.31
N GLY A 143 -5.55 -1.68 -2.42
CA GLY A 143 -5.61 -3.10 -2.76
C GLY A 143 -4.46 -3.55 -3.64
N CYS A 144 -4.53 -4.79 -4.14
CA CYS A 144 -3.65 -5.19 -5.22
C CYS A 144 -4.08 -4.50 -6.53
N GLY A 145 -3.13 -3.94 -7.29
CA GLY A 145 -3.40 -3.48 -8.66
C GLY A 145 -4.03 -4.61 -9.49
N HIS A 146 -4.90 -4.26 -10.46
CA HIS A 146 -5.75 -5.19 -11.25
C HIS A 146 -6.95 -5.81 -10.53
N SER A 147 -7.25 -5.37 -9.31
CA SER A 147 -8.43 -5.83 -8.54
C SER A 147 -9.68 -4.96 -8.70
N GLY A 148 -9.76 -4.14 -9.75
CA GLY A 148 -10.91 -3.23 -9.96
C GLY A 148 -10.84 -1.88 -9.23
N THR A 149 -9.67 -1.48 -8.72
CA THR A 149 -9.52 -0.19 -8.00
C THR A 149 -9.87 1.04 -8.85
N SER A 150 -9.52 1.05 -10.14
CA SER A 150 -9.90 2.15 -11.04
C SER A 150 -11.41 2.19 -11.30
N LEU A 151 -12.06 1.04 -11.42
CA LEU A 151 -13.51 0.93 -11.56
C LEU A 151 -14.23 1.44 -10.30
N MET A 152 -13.71 1.12 -9.11
CA MET A 152 -14.27 1.65 -7.86
C MET A 152 -14.16 3.19 -7.81
N LEU A 153 -13.03 3.75 -8.25
CA LEU A 153 -12.86 5.20 -8.32
C LEU A 153 -13.86 5.85 -9.29
N THR A 154 -14.14 5.23 -10.44
CA THR A 154 -15.10 5.79 -11.40
C THR A 154 -16.53 5.75 -10.89
N ILE A 155 -16.93 4.65 -10.24
CA ILE A 155 -18.24 4.52 -9.61
C ILE A 155 -18.42 5.60 -8.54
N LEU A 156 -17.50 5.69 -7.58
CA LEU A 156 -17.58 6.69 -6.51
C LEU A 156 -17.47 8.12 -7.03
N GLY A 157 -16.60 8.36 -8.01
CA GLY A 157 -16.42 9.68 -8.62
C GLY A 157 -17.66 10.19 -9.37
N ASN A 158 -18.61 9.31 -9.68
CA ASN A 158 -19.88 9.70 -10.30
C ASN A 158 -20.96 10.09 -9.27
N HIS A 159 -20.70 9.93 -7.97
CA HIS A 159 -21.62 10.33 -6.92
C HIS A 159 -21.64 11.86 -6.73
N PRO A 160 -22.82 12.51 -6.55
CA PRO A 160 -22.92 13.96 -6.46
C PRO A 160 -22.13 14.58 -5.30
N ASN A 161 -21.93 13.87 -4.19
CA ASN A 161 -21.18 14.39 -3.03
C ASN A 161 -19.67 14.13 -3.09
N LEU A 162 -19.22 13.27 -4.00
CA LEU A 162 -17.83 12.78 -4.00
C LEU A 162 -16.98 13.47 -5.07
N TYR A 163 -15.78 13.86 -4.69
CA TYR A 163 -14.75 14.43 -5.56
C TYR A 163 -13.67 13.38 -5.84
N SER A 164 -13.54 12.92 -7.08
CA SER A 164 -12.48 11.96 -7.44
C SER A 164 -11.15 12.66 -7.67
N ILE A 165 -10.08 12.20 -7.03
CA ILE A 165 -8.70 12.55 -7.39
C ILE A 165 -8.34 11.78 -8.68
N PRO A 166 -8.16 12.44 -9.84
CA PRO A 166 -8.18 11.77 -11.14
C PRO A 166 -6.84 11.12 -11.52
N TYR A 167 -6.01 10.76 -10.55
CA TYR A 167 -4.70 10.14 -10.77
C TYR A 167 -4.30 9.27 -9.57
N GLU A 168 -3.35 8.36 -9.78
CA GLU A 168 -2.70 7.66 -8.66
C GLU A 168 -1.69 8.58 -8.01
N SER A 169 -2.08 9.18 -6.88
CA SER A 169 -1.24 10.17 -6.19
C SER A 169 0.08 9.58 -5.69
N ARG A 170 0.06 8.28 -5.33
CA ARG A 170 1.12 7.62 -4.57
C ARG A 170 1.52 8.43 -3.34
N LEU A 171 0.59 9.19 -2.79
CA LEU A 171 0.86 10.17 -1.75
C LEU A 171 1.63 9.56 -0.58
N LEU A 172 1.23 8.38 -0.12
CA LEU A 172 1.82 7.72 1.05
C LEU A 172 3.18 7.08 0.83
N LEU A 173 3.61 7.00 -0.42
CA LEU A 173 4.97 6.62 -0.74
C LEU A 173 5.89 7.85 -0.66
N LYS A 174 5.35 9.05 -0.38
CA LYS A 174 6.09 10.32 -0.27
C LYS A 174 6.44 10.63 1.18
N ASN A 175 7.12 11.75 1.40
CA ASN A 175 7.43 12.21 2.75
C ASN A 175 6.18 12.81 3.44
N GLU A 176 6.24 12.87 4.77
CA GLU A 176 5.10 13.26 5.62
C GLU A 176 4.64 14.70 5.39
N ARG A 177 5.57 15.61 5.09
CA ARG A 177 5.25 17.00 4.73
C ARG A 177 4.38 17.06 3.47
N THR A 178 4.77 16.31 2.45
CA THR A 178 4.00 16.21 1.20
C THR A 178 2.61 15.64 1.44
N HIS A 179 2.43 14.70 2.39
CA HIS A 179 1.10 14.18 2.75
C HIS A 179 0.15 15.31 3.17
N LYS A 180 0.58 16.13 4.13
CA LYS A 180 -0.24 17.21 4.69
C LYS A 180 -0.59 18.28 3.66
N GLU A 181 0.42 18.78 2.93
CA GLU A 181 0.24 19.81 1.91
C GLU A 181 -0.72 19.34 0.79
N THR A 182 -0.55 18.10 0.33
CA THR A 182 -1.40 17.53 -0.74
C THR A 182 -2.83 17.32 -0.27
N MET A 183 -3.05 16.77 0.93
CA MET A 183 -4.42 16.59 1.45
C MET A 183 -5.11 17.93 1.72
N TYR A 184 -4.38 18.95 2.17
CA TYR A 184 -4.92 20.29 2.33
C TYR A 184 -5.35 20.90 0.98
N GLN A 185 -4.57 20.68 -0.07
CA GLN A 185 -4.95 21.07 -1.43
C GLN A 185 -6.24 20.35 -1.88
N TRP A 186 -6.32 19.03 -1.70
CA TRP A 186 -7.51 18.25 -2.07
C TRP A 186 -8.75 18.64 -1.27
N ASP A 187 -8.61 18.98 0.01
CA ASP A 187 -9.69 19.53 0.82
C ASP A 187 -10.26 20.80 0.14
N GLY A 188 -9.39 21.71 -0.32
CA GLY A 188 -9.78 22.92 -1.04
C GLY A 188 -10.42 22.65 -2.41
N GLU A 189 -9.83 21.76 -3.22
CA GLU A 189 -10.36 21.38 -4.53
C GLU A 189 -11.75 20.74 -4.43
N CYS A 190 -11.95 19.88 -3.43
CA CYS A 190 -13.23 19.25 -3.14
C CYS A 190 -14.31 20.29 -2.83
N ILE A 191 -14.02 21.23 -1.93
CA ILE A 191 -14.96 22.29 -1.53
C ILE A 191 -15.27 23.22 -2.71
N ASN A 192 -14.25 23.61 -3.47
CA ASN A 192 -14.42 24.47 -4.65
C ASN A 192 -15.28 23.80 -5.73
N ALA A 193 -15.24 22.47 -5.84
CA ALA A 193 -16.10 21.69 -6.72
C ALA A 193 -17.53 21.49 -6.17
N GLY A 194 -17.87 22.06 -5.02
CA GLY A 194 -19.16 21.89 -4.35
C GLY A 194 -19.38 20.47 -3.81
N LYS A 195 -18.30 19.70 -3.61
CA LYS A 195 -18.33 18.32 -3.12
C LYS A 195 -18.03 18.29 -1.62
N GLN A 196 -18.55 17.26 -0.94
CA GLN A 196 -18.43 17.13 0.51
C GLN A 196 -17.18 16.35 0.93
N ARG A 197 -16.74 15.42 0.08
CA ARG A 197 -15.72 14.43 0.42
C ARG A 197 -14.94 14.03 -0.81
N TRP A 198 -13.62 13.91 -0.70
CA TRP A 198 -12.80 13.42 -1.81
C TRP A 198 -12.45 11.93 -1.68
N VAL A 199 -12.19 11.32 -2.84
CA VAL A 199 -11.85 9.92 -3.03
C VAL A 199 -10.54 9.83 -3.78
N GLU A 200 -9.53 9.27 -3.13
CA GLU A 200 -8.24 8.99 -3.73
C GLU A 200 -8.11 7.49 -3.99
N LYS A 201 -7.42 7.15 -5.09
CA LYS A 201 -7.07 5.76 -5.37
C LYS A 201 -5.59 5.64 -5.64
N SER A 202 -4.91 4.85 -4.81
CA SER A 202 -3.57 4.33 -5.06
C SER A 202 -3.47 2.92 -4.47
N PRO A 203 -3.42 1.84 -5.29
CA PRO A 203 -3.49 0.47 -4.76
C PRO A 203 -2.40 0.18 -3.71
N SER A 204 -1.18 0.68 -3.96
CA SER A 204 -0.01 0.51 -3.08
C SER A 204 -0.14 1.20 -1.71
N HIS A 205 -1.14 2.05 -1.48
CA HIS A 205 -1.42 2.59 -0.14
C HIS A 205 -1.90 1.53 0.85
N ILE A 206 -2.18 0.31 0.40
CA ILE A 206 -2.49 -0.83 1.29
C ILE A 206 -1.38 -1.10 2.33
N PHE A 207 -0.13 -0.78 2.02
CA PHE A 207 1.00 -0.91 2.96
C PHE A 207 1.03 0.19 4.04
N TYR A 208 0.16 1.20 3.93
CA TYR A 208 0.22 2.43 4.73
C TYR A 208 -1.08 2.73 5.48
N ILE A 209 -2.04 1.80 5.53
CA ILE A 209 -3.35 2.01 6.16
C ILE A 209 -3.19 2.48 7.61
N LYS A 210 -2.33 1.84 8.40
CA LYS A 210 -2.03 2.28 9.78
C LYS A 210 -1.47 3.70 9.81
N LYS A 211 -0.44 4.01 9.02
CA LYS A 211 0.18 5.34 9.01
C LYS A 211 -0.83 6.43 8.64
N LEU A 212 -1.71 6.17 7.66
CA LEU A 212 -2.80 7.08 7.31
C LEU A 212 -3.82 7.29 8.43
N SER A 213 -4.20 6.21 9.11
CA SER A 213 -5.15 6.30 10.22
C SER A 213 -4.62 7.17 11.37
N LEU A 214 -3.31 7.42 11.42
CA LEU A 214 -2.71 8.36 12.39
C LEU A 214 -2.78 9.82 11.91
N TYR A 215 -2.66 10.09 10.60
CA TYR A 215 -2.74 11.47 10.05
C TYR A 215 -4.17 11.97 9.82
N ARG A 216 -5.06 11.08 9.39
CA ARG A 216 -6.46 11.38 9.10
C ARG A 216 -7.31 10.26 9.72
N PRO A 217 -7.48 10.23 11.05
CA PRO A 217 -8.12 9.12 11.78
C PRO A 217 -9.57 8.86 11.37
N ASN A 218 -10.21 9.88 10.78
CA ASN A 218 -11.57 9.78 10.28
C ASN A 218 -11.70 9.26 8.85
N SER A 219 -10.60 8.92 8.18
CA SER A 219 -10.62 8.34 6.83
C SER A 219 -11.33 7.00 6.79
N GLN A 220 -11.94 6.67 5.66
CA GLN A 220 -12.41 5.32 5.38
C GLN A 220 -11.65 4.71 4.21
N PHE A 221 -11.45 3.40 4.27
CA PHE A 221 -10.70 2.65 3.28
C PHE A 221 -11.59 1.62 2.61
N ILE A 222 -11.44 1.51 1.30
CA ILE A 222 -12.01 0.44 0.51
C ILE A 222 -10.84 -0.41 0.03
N ILE A 223 -10.76 -1.64 0.53
CA ILE A 223 -9.80 -2.63 0.04
C ILE A 223 -10.47 -3.38 -1.09
N MET A 224 -10.04 -3.12 -2.33
CA MET A 224 -10.45 -3.91 -3.46
C MET A 224 -9.71 -5.25 -3.48
N LEU A 225 -10.47 -6.33 -3.42
CA LEU A 225 -9.99 -7.69 -3.47
C LEU A 225 -10.52 -8.37 -4.75
N ARG A 226 -9.69 -9.18 -5.40
CA ARG A 226 -10.09 -9.95 -6.58
C ARG A 226 -9.38 -11.31 -6.57
N ASP A 227 -9.99 -12.30 -7.22
CA ASP A 227 -9.41 -13.62 -7.41
C ASP A 227 -7.99 -13.51 -7.98
N GLY A 228 -7.03 -14.14 -7.27
CA GLY A 228 -5.62 -14.08 -7.61
C GLY A 228 -5.29 -14.66 -8.97
N ARG A 229 -6.05 -15.65 -9.43
CA ARG A 229 -5.85 -16.28 -10.72
C ARG A 229 -6.13 -15.29 -11.85
N ASP A 230 -7.21 -14.52 -11.73
CA ASP A 230 -7.56 -13.46 -12.70
C ASP A 230 -6.58 -12.27 -12.62
N VAL A 231 -6.16 -11.89 -11.41
CA VAL A 231 -5.18 -10.82 -11.19
C VAL A 231 -3.84 -11.16 -11.84
N VAL A 232 -3.34 -12.38 -11.64
CA VAL A 232 -2.06 -12.85 -12.22
C VAL A 232 -2.13 -12.89 -13.75
N CYS A 233 -3.24 -13.35 -14.33
CA CYS A 233 -3.47 -13.28 -15.77
C CYS A 233 -3.43 -11.83 -16.29
N SER A 234 -4.12 -10.92 -15.59
CA SER A 234 -4.10 -9.50 -15.92
C SER A 234 -2.71 -8.85 -15.78
N LEU A 235 -1.79 -9.44 -15.02
CA LEU A 235 -0.42 -8.98 -14.87
C LEU A 235 0.55 -9.53 -15.92
N LYS A 236 0.16 -10.50 -16.78
CA LYS A 236 1.07 -11.19 -17.71
C LYS A 236 1.90 -10.25 -18.59
N HIS A 237 1.29 -9.18 -19.09
CA HIS A 237 1.92 -8.20 -19.97
C HIS A 237 2.78 -7.14 -19.24
N ARG A 238 2.91 -7.20 -17.91
CA ARG A 238 3.60 -6.16 -17.12
C ARG A 238 5.07 -6.49 -16.92
N LYS A 239 5.94 -5.79 -17.66
CA LYS A 239 7.42 -5.90 -17.59
C LYS A 239 8.01 -5.70 -16.18
N ALA A 240 7.31 -4.97 -15.30
CA ALA A 240 7.74 -4.77 -13.91
C ALA A 240 7.74 -6.05 -13.04
N PHE A 241 7.04 -7.10 -13.50
CA PHE A 241 6.95 -8.42 -12.88
C PHE A 241 7.46 -9.46 -13.89
N PRO A 242 8.78 -9.65 -14.00
CA PRO A 242 9.37 -10.42 -15.09
C PRO A 242 8.98 -11.90 -15.06
N THR A 243 8.82 -12.50 -13.88
CA THR A 243 8.45 -13.92 -13.75
C THR A 243 6.96 -14.11 -13.45
N TYR A 244 6.45 -15.33 -13.65
CA TYR A 244 5.09 -15.69 -13.23
C TYR A 244 4.94 -15.64 -11.70
N VAL A 245 5.99 -16.06 -10.97
CA VAL A 245 6.05 -16.03 -9.50
C VAL A 245 5.96 -14.60 -8.96
N ASP A 246 6.63 -13.62 -9.58
CA ASP A 246 6.54 -12.21 -9.16
C ASP A 246 5.09 -11.68 -9.17
N LYS A 247 4.27 -12.19 -10.10
CA LYS A 247 2.86 -11.80 -10.24
C LYS A 247 2.02 -12.43 -9.12
N ILE A 248 2.29 -13.69 -8.80
CA ILE A 248 1.66 -14.39 -7.66
C ILE A 248 2.03 -13.68 -6.36
N GLU A 249 3.32 -13.45 -6.12
CA GLU A 249 3.81 -12.81 -4.90
C GLU A 249 3.25 -11.39 -4.74
N LYS A 250 3.13 -10.63 -5.85
CA LYS A 250 2.41 -9.35 -5.82
C LYS A 250 1.00 -9.50 -5.28
N TRP A 251 0.21 -10.42 -5.83
CA TRP A 251 -1.18 -10.60 -5.39
C TRP A 251 -1.26 -11.06 -3.93
N VAL A 252 -0.44 -12.04 -3.54
CA VAL A 252 -0.41 -12.57 -2.17
C VAL A 252 -0.07 -11.46 -1.17
N TYR A 253 1.08 -10.81 -1.35
CA TYR A 253 1.63 -9.93 -0.32
C TYR A 253 1.00 -8.54 -0.31
N ASP A 254 0.46 -8.04 -1.43
CA ASP A 254 -0.37 -6.83 -1.39
C ASP A 254 -1.64 -7.08 -0.54
N ASN A 255 -2.28 -8.25 -0.68
CA ASN A 255 -3.51 -8.55 0.06
C ASN A 255 -3.25 -8.94 1.52
N LEU A 256 -2.13 -9.62 1.82
CA LEU A 256 -1.71 -9.85 3.20
C LEU A 256 -1.42 -8.55 3.95
N ALA A 257 -0.96 -7.50 3.28
CA ALA A 257 -0.78 -6.19 3.91
C ALA A 257 -2.10 -5.59 4.41
N GLY A 258 -3.20 -5.86 3.72
CA GLY A 258 -4.54 -5.37 4.09
C GLY A 258 -5.28 -6.25 5.09
N LEU A 259 -4.92 -7.53 5.19
CA LEU A 259 -5.61 -8.54 6.00
C LEU A 259 -5.84 -8.12 7.47
N PRO A 260 -4.85 -7.55 8.19
CA PRO A 260 -5.04 -7.15 9.59
C PRO A 260 -6.14 -6.09 9.79
N TYR A 261 -6.53 -5.38 8.74
CA TYR A 261 -7.52 -4.30 8.80
C TYR A 261 -8.92 -4.74 8.38
N TRP A 262 -9.15 -6.00 7.99
CA TRP A 262 -10.45 -6.44 7.46
C TRP A 262 -11.62 -6.26 8.45
N ASN A 263 -11.34 -6.33 9.75
CA ASN A 263 -12.32 -6.14 10.81
C ASN A 263 -12.35 -4.71 11.37
N ASN A 264 -11.58 -3.78 10.79
CA ASN A 264 -11.56 -2.40 11.24
C ASN A 264 -12.85 -1.68 10.79
N PRO A 265 -13.56 -0.96 11.68
CA PRO A 265 -14.83 -0.30 11.34
C PRO A 265 -14.72 0.82 10.30
N ARG A 266 -13.49 1.30 10.01
CA ARG A 266 -13.19 2.29 8.97
C ARG A 266 -12.74 1.64 7.66
N VAL A 267 -12.76 0.31 7.56
CA VAL A 267 -12.29 -0.43 6.38
C VAL A 267 -13.39 -1.35 5.88
N MET A 268 -13.65 -1.31 4.58
CA MET A 268 -14.54 -2.25 3.91
C MET A 268 -13.76 -2.98 2.82
N VAL A 269 -13.81 -4.31 2.86
CA VAL A 269 -13.32 -5.15 1.76
C VAL A 269 -14.43 -5.29 0.72
N VAL A 270 -14.13 -4.95 -0.53
CA VAL A 270 -15.05 -5.14 -1.65
C VAL A 270 -14.42 -6.13 -2.62
N LYS A 271 -15.05 -7.31 -2.74
CA LYS A 271 -14.70 -8.28 -3.77
C LYS A 271 -15.18 -7.79 -5.13
N TYR A 272 -14.29 -7.76 -6.10
CA TYR A 272 -14.63 -7.43 -7.49
C TYR A 272 -15.74 -8.34 -8.01
N GLU A 273 -15.74 -9.60 -7.60
CA GLU A 273 -16.69 -10.61 -8.01
C GLU A 273 -18.12 -10.22 -7.60
N ASN A 274 -18.32 -9.86 -6.33
CA ASN A 274 -19.61 -9.39 -5.82
C ASN A 274 -20.04 -8.07 -6.48
N LEU A 275 -19.07 -7.19 -6.79
CA LEU A 275 -19.36 -5.92 -7.45
C LEU A 275 -19.95 -6.12 -8.86
N VAL A 276 -19.60 -7.22 -9.55
CA VAL A 276 -20.11 -7.51 -10.91
C VAL A 276 -21.26 -8.50 -10.94
N THR A 277 -21.46 -9.33 -9.91
CA THR A 277 -22.60 -10.28 -9.85
C THR A 277 -23.78 -9.78 -9.04
N ASP A 278 -23.51 -9.12 -7.93
CA ASP A 278 -24.50 -8.68 -6.94
C ASP A 278 -24.36 -7.17 -6.76
N THR A 279 -24.32 -6.45 -7.89
CA THR A 279 -23.89 -5.05 -7.97
C THR A 279 -24.66 -4.15 -7.01
N ASP A 280 -26.00 -4.14 -7.09
CA ASP A 280 -26.81 -3.22 -6.29
C ASP A 280 -26.67 -3.51 -4.80
N THR A 281 -26.79 -4.77 -4.38
CA THR A 281 -26.57 -5.18 -2.98
C THR A 281 -25.17 -4.83 -2.49
N THR A 282 -24.15 -4.99 -3.32
CA THR A 282 -22.76 -4.64 -2.97
C THR A 282 -22.62 -3.13 -2.80
N LEU A 283 -23.18 -2.34 -3.71
CA LEU A 283 -23.12 -0.88 -3.66
C LEU A 283 -23.97 -0.29 -2.52
N GLU A 284 -25.16 -0.82 -2.25
CA GLU A 284 -25.97 -0.44 -1.09
C GLU A 284 -25.19 -0.59 0.22
N LYS A 285 -24.53 -1.73 0.42
CA LYS A 285 -23.66 -1.96 1.59
C LYS A 285 -22.49 -0.98 1.62
N LEU A 286 -21.86 -0.73 0.47
CA LEU A 286 -20.74 0.20 0.36
C LEU A 286 -21.14 1.63 0.70
N PHE A 287 -22.19 2.17 0.09
CA PHE A 287 -22.65 3.53 0.34
C PHE A 287 -23.16 3.69 1.78
N LYS A 288 -23.84 2.67 2.34
CA LYS A 288 -24.18 2.64 3.76
C LYS A 288 -22.93 2.72 4.66
N PHE A 289 -21.89 1.95 4.36
CA PHE A 289 -20.61 2.03 5.08
C PHE A 289 -20.00 3.44 4.95
N LEU A 290 -20.04 4.05 3.78
CA LEU A 290 -19.51 5.39 3.52
C LEU A 290 -20.34 6.51 4.16
N GLY A 291 -21.55 6.23 4.68
CA GLY A 291 -22.47 7.24 5.18
C GLY A 291 -23.12 8.07 4.06
N GLU A 292 -23.21 7.51 2.86
CA GLU A 292 -23.75 8.15 1.66
C GLU A 292 -25.00 7.40 1.18
N THR A 293 -25.84 8.07 0.39
CA THR A 293 -27.03 7.43 -0.20
C THR A 293 -26.65 6.75 -1.51
N TYR A 294 -26.91 5.44 -1.63
CA TYR A 294 -26.75 4.75 -2.91
C TYR A 294 -27.71 5.34 -3.96
N ARG A 295 -27.19 5.57 -5.15
CA ARG A 295 -27.85 6.19 -6.30
C ARG A 295 -27.47 5.40 -7.53
N GLU A 296 -28.44 4.88 -8.28
CA GLU A 296 -28.16 4.04 -9.46
C GLU A 296 -27.31 4.78 -10.51
N GLU A 297 -27.39 6.12 -10.56
CA GLU A 297 -26.60 6.96 -11.45
C GLU A 297 -25.09 6.78 -11.27
N VAL A 298 -24.62 6.28 -10.11
CA VAL A 298 -23.19 6.00 -9.93
C VAL A 298 -22.66 4.95 -10.91
N LEU A 299 -23.53 4.10 -11.47
CA LEU A 299 -23.20 3.11 -12.51
C LEU A 299 -23.13 3.72 -13.91
N LYS A 300 -23.69 4.91 -14.12
CA LYS A 300 -23.64 5.67 -15.38
C LYS A 300 -22.32 6.42 -15.56
N PHE A 301 -21.26 5.98 -14.89
CA PHE A 301 -19.97 6.66 -14.90
C PHE A 301 -19.30 6.68 -16.28
N ASN A 302 -19.71 5.81 -17.20
CA ASN A 302 -19.20 5.79 -18.58
C ASN A 302 -19.96 6.74 -19.53
N GLU A 303 -21.07 7.33 -19.11
CA GLU A 303 -21.85 8.27 -19.95
C GLU A 303 -21.20 9.65 -20.07
N THR A 304 -20.36 10.01 -19.08
CA THR A 304 -19.57 11.25 -19.09
C THR A 304 -18.09 10.92 -19.31
N PRO A 305 -17.49 11.32 -20.45
CA PRO A 305 -16.08 11.10 -20.75
C PRO A 305 -15.13 11.58 -19.64
N LYS A 306 -14.18 10.72 -19.28
CA LYS A 306 -13.13 10.97 -18.28
C LYS A 306 -11.75 10.92 -18.94
N HIS A 307 -11.00 12.00 -18.83
CA HIS A 307 -9.64 12.14 -19.39
C HIS A 307 -8.59 12.17 -18.26
N TRP A 308 -8.60 11.13 -17.44
CA TRP A 308 -7.79 11.06 -16.21
C TRP A 308 -6.35 10.64 -16.47
N TYR A 309 -6.15 9.72 -17.42
CA TYR A 309 -4.82 9.15 -17.69
C TYR A 309 -4.29 9.54 -19.07
N SER A 310 -5.17 9.94 -19.99
CA SER A 310 -4.83 10.36 -21.35
C SER A 310 -5.83 11.40 -21.84
N SER A 311 -5.41 12.28 -22.75
CA SER A 311 -6.29 13.19 -23.47
C SER A 311 -7.21 12.44 -24.45
N GLU A 312 -6.88 11.21 -24.83
CA GLU A 312 -7.65 10.39 -25.76
C GLU A 312 -8.38 9.25 -25.04
N ILE A 313 -9.59 8.92 -25.52
CA ILE A 313 -10.33 7.72 -25.11
C ILE A 313 -10.22 6.72 -26.27
N SER A 314 -9.12 5.98 -26.30
CA SER A 314 -8.84 4.98 -27.33
C SER A 314 -8.24 3.72 -26.72
N LYS A 315 -8.65 2.56 -27.23
CA LYS A 315 -8.07 1.27 -26.83
C LYS A 315 -6.88 0.99 -27.74
N PRO A 316 -5.64 0.94 -27.22
CA PRO A 316 -4.50 0.54 -28.03
C PRO A 316 -4.62 -0.95 -28.41
N GLU A 317 -4.16 -1.30 -29.61
CA GLU A 317 -4.13 -2.70 -30.08
C GLU A 317 -3.11 -3.53 -29.29
N GLU A 318 -1.93 -2.94 -29.03
CA GLU A 318 -0.86 -3.53 -28.24
C GLU A 318 -0.37 -2.58 -27.15
N ILE A 319 0.27 -3.13 -26.12
CA ILE A 319 0.83 -2.36 -25.02
C ILE A 319 2.36 -2.47 -25.07
N GLN A 320 3.03 -1.48 -25.64
CA GLN A 320 4.48 -1.52 -25.84
C GLN A 320 5.22 -0.66 -24.81
N ASN A 321 4.63 0.49 -24.46
CA ASN A 321 5.23 1.50 -23.59
C ASN A 321 4.26 2.00 -22.49
N ILE A 322 4.74 2.96 -21.68
CA ILE A 322 3.96 3.52 -20.56
C ILE A 322 2.77 4.38 -21.02
N GLU A 323 2.84 4.97 -22.20
CA GLU A 323 1.77 5.78 -22.77
C GLU A 323 0.62 4.90 -23.26
N ASP A 324 0.90 3.77 -23.92
CA ASP A 324 -0.13 2.78 -24.29
C ASP A 324 -0.86 2.27 -23.04
N HIS A 325 -0.11 2.05 -21.96
CA HIS A 325 -0.69 1.70 -20.66
C HIS A 325 -1.64 2.77 -20.12
N LYS A 326 -1.29 4.05 -20.26
CA LYS A 326 -2.16 5.17 -19.85
C LYS A 326 -3.39 5.27 -20.74
N LYS A 327 -3.25 5.15 -22.06
CA LYS A 327 -4.37 5.12 -23.02
C LYS A 327 -5.34 4.00 -22.73
N LEU A 328 -4.84 2.75 -22.59
CA LEU A 328 -5.67 1.59 -22.24
C LEU A 328 -6.43 1.83 -20.94
N ARG A 329 -5.76 2.37 -19.94
CA ARG A 329 -6.38 2.65 -18.64
C ARG A 329 -7.43 3.75 -18.74
N ASN A 330 -7.18 4.79 -19.54
CA ASN A 330 -8.16 5.85 -19.81
C ASN A 330 -9.39 5.28 -20.55
N TRP A 331 -9.18 4.41 -21.53
CA TRP A 331 -10.28 3.71 -22.20
C TRP A 331 -11.10 2.85 -21.24
N GLN A 332 -10.44 2.07 -20.38
CA GLN A 332 -11.09 1.17 -19.41
C GLN A 332 -12.02 1.89 -18.43
N ILE A 333 -11.62 3.07 -17.91
CA ILE A 333 -12.46 3.84 -16.98
C ILE A 333 -13.69 4.48 -17.64
N ASN A 334 -13.74 4.49 -18.97
CA ASN A 334 -14.87 4.97 -19.77
C ASN A 334 -15.72 3.83 -20.34
N GLN A 335 -15.48 2.58 -19.94
CA GLN A 335 -16.33 1.45 -20.32
C GLN A 335 -17.41 1.21 -19.25
N PRO A 336 -18.58 0.68 -19.63
CA PRO A 336 -19.57 0.24 -18.65
C PRO A 336 -18.98 -0.83 -17.73
N LEU A 337 -19.66 -1.07 -16.60
CA LEU A 337 -19.33 -2.19 -15.72
C LEU A 337 -19.32 -3.50 -16.53
N PHE A 338 -18.23 -4.26 -16.43
CA PHE A 338 -18.07 -5.51 -17.16
C PHE A 338 -17.66 -6.64 -16.23
N ASP A 339 -18.13 -7.85 -16.55
CA ASP A 339 -17.73 -9.07 -15.86
C ASP A 339 -16.41 -9.59 -16.47
N GLY A 340 -15.32 -9.42 -15.72
CA GLY A 340 -13.98 -9.87 -16.10
C GLY A 340 -13.52 -11.11 -15.34
N ARG A 341 -14.42 -11.86 -14.71
CA ARG A 341 -14.07 -13.04 -13.91
C ARG A 341 -13.73 -14.24 -14.78
N GLY A 342 -12.93 -15.14 -14.25
CA GLY A 342 -12.70 -16.47 -14.83
C GLY A 342 -11.83 -16.49 -16.08
N ARG A 343 -11.16 -15.37 -16.43
CA ARG A 343 -10.20 -15.33 -17.54
C ARG A 343 -9.05 -16.31 -17.34
N TRP A 344 -8.72 -16.61 -16.09
CA TRP A 344 -7.70 -17.60 -15.74
C TRP A 344 -7.97 -18.99 -16.31
N LYS A 345 -9.23 -19.36 -16.54
CA LYS A 345 -9.62 -20.67 -17.08
C LYS A 345 -9.05 -20.92 -18.47
N THR A 346 -8.96 -19.86 -19.27
CA THR A 346 -8.46 -19.90 -20.66
C THR A 346 -7.05 -19.35 -20.79
N GLU A 347 -6.64 -18.46 -19.89
CA GLU A 347 -5.34 -17.79 -19.98
C GLU A 347 -4.22 -18.50 -19.24
N MET A 348 -4.50 -19.29 -18.19
CA MET A 348 -3.47 -20.04 -17.48
C MET A 348 -3.14 -21.34 -18.20
N THR A 349 -1.85 -21.59 -18.42
CA THR A 349 -1.37 -22.92 -18.83
C THR A 349 -1.49 -23.91 -17.67
N GLU A 350 -1.44 -25.21 -17.95
CA GLU A 350 -1.44 -26.23 -16.89
C GLU A 350 -0.23 -26.09 -15.95
N GLU A 351 0.94 -25.73 -16.48
CA GLU A 351 2.13 -25.46 -15.68
C GLU A 351 1.95 -24.24 -14.76
N GLU A 352 1.35 -23.16 -15.27
CA GLU A 352 1.01 -21.98 -14.46
C GLU A 352 -0.01 -22.31 -13.35
N LYS A 353 -1.00 -23.18 -13.62
CA LYS A 353 -1.94 -23.66 -12.61
C LYS A 353 -1.22 -24.44 -11.50
N ILE A 354 -0.30 -25.34 -11.86
CA ILE A 354 0.50 -26.09 -10.89
C ILE A 354 1.32 -25.13 -10.01
N ILE A 355 2.03 -24.19 -10.61
CA ILE A 355 2.83 -23.19 -9.88
C ILE A 355 1.94 -22.34 -8.98
N PHE A 356 0.78 -21.89 -9.46
CA PHE A 356 -0.15 -21.10 -8.65
C PHE A 356 -0.68 -21.91 -7.47
N LYS A 357 -1.07 -23.17 -7.67
CA LYS A 357 -1.53 -24.05 -6.58
C LYS A 357 -0.45 -24.19 -5.51
N GLU A 358 0.79 -24.49 -5.90
CA GLU A 358 1.92 -24.62 -4.96
C GLU A 358 2.16 -23.34 -4.15
N LYS A 359 2.15 -22.18 -4.80
CA LYS A 359 2.56 -20.90 -4.18
C LYS A 359 1.42 -20.18 -3.46
N ALA A 360 0.18 -20.32 -3.95
CA ALA A 360 -0.89 -19.39 -3.64
C ALA A 360 -2.26 -20.01 -3.29
N GLN A 361 -2.42 -21.33 -3.41
CA GLN A 361 -3.68 -22.01 -3.09
C GLN A 361 -4.24 -21.62 -1.72
N LYS A 362 -3.41 -21.71 -0.68
CA LYS A 362 -3.81 -21.41 0.70
C LYS A 362 -4.38 -19.99 0.85
N TYR A 363 -3.93 -19.04 0.04
CA TYR A 363 -4.42 -17.67 0.07
C TYR A 363 -5.76 -17.51 -0.66
N LEU A 364 -6.06 -18.32 -1.67
CA LEU A 364 -7.41 -18.35 -2.25
C LEU A 364 -8.42 -18.80 -1.20
N VAL A 365 -8.09 -19.84 -0.41
CA VAL A 365 -8.91 -20.30 0.72
C VAL A 365 -9.01 -19.20 1.78
N GLN A 366 -7.87 -18.66 2.22
CA GLN A 366 -7.83 -17.62 3.25
C GLN A 366 -8.63 -16.36 2.87
N PHE A 367 -8.64 -15.98 1.59
CA PHE A 367 -9.39 -14.83 1.09
C PHE A 367 -10.83 -15.18 0.65
N GLY A 368 -11.24 -16.44 0.81
CA GLY A 368 -12.59 -16.93 0.56
C GLY A 368 -12.99 -16.96 -0.91
N TYR A 369 -12.09 -17.40 -1.79
CA TYR A 369 -12.35 -17.60 -3.22
C TYR A 369 -12.66 -19.06 -3.57
N VAL A 370 -12.12 -20.00 -2.80
CA VAL A 370 -12.29 -21.44 -2.97
C VAL A 370 -12.35 -22.09 -1.59
N GLU A 371 -13.02 -23.23 -1.49
CA GLU A 371 -13.05 -24.02 -0.25
C GLU A 371 -11.79 -24.90 -0.11
N ASP A 372 -11.31 -25.42 -1.25
CA ASP A 372 -10.17 -26.33 -1.35
C ASP A 372 -9.39 -26.09 -2.67
N ASP A 373 -8.52 -27.02 -3.03
CA ASP A 373 -7.70 -26.97 -4.24
C ASP A 373 -8.36 -27.61 -5.48
N ASN A 374 -9.66 -27.93 -5.42
CA ASN A 374 -10.45 -28.51 -6.52
C ASN A 374 -10.98 -27.43 -7.48
N TRP A 375 -10.06 -26.77 -8.19
CA TRP A 375 -10.36 -25.83 -9.27
C TRP A 375 -9.40 -25.93 -10.46
#